data_AF-Q8SV66-F1
#
_entry.id   AF-Q8SV66-F1
#
_cell.length_a   1.000
_cell.length_b   1.000
_cell.length_c   1.000
_cell.angle_alpha   90.00
_cell.angle_beta   90.00
_cell.angle_gamma   90.00
#
_symmetry.space_group_name_H-M   'P 1'
#
loop_
_entity.id
_entity.type
_entity.pdbx_description
1 polymer ?
#
loop_
_entity_poly.entity_id
_entity_poly.type
_entity_poly.pdbx_seq_one_letter_code
_entity_poly.pdbx_strand_id
1 'polypeptide(L)'
;MEIEDGMEDPDSNSLCEAADALGRVRSSIGAVHGNNGDCEAYSNSSIASKPSDIVRAYSYLLTCIDHVDGVPAVNFRDLFVVETFVLDRICEKKMLDFDRIFGEQRNPNAKRREMLKAMEGCLPNSPINIDCEQELDSLMYKVYKRRTDLNPKDLALGEIELLLVTLFRRSESSRFFKVFSRCKKSKGALRLGLLMGLKDGNDGLVDKLLRSYGEEDLSTKSYFLDCKDDLIRRSIDPDWIMSVESNEEWLACRKEEMEWEECVHFWATNREGSSEAFNKSMMDLCIKHRKYEEGWIVYSKGCKKTPYVIHKACLLSLKALKETNDCKWISRLFEVIEASEPEEDDAKYLVANDVLENLSTLPENVRNLVLKGFITRIDLLDRNEEVVNLVIRGLLDLCRTCGHDKGHDLFGDYANLLYSKWKKHKLCGRYPPENQCKIESEIYSNMLSVFDTLQDKEKVLSICRDMVNSNMKMTKELCSKIQTLHTVNLESFKSEPTSLEQYSVLERLVSLVLQKH
;
A
#
# COMPACT_ATOMS: atom_id res chain seq x y z
N MET A 1 41.32 -2.92 -22.63
CA MET A 1 41.81 -3.22 -21.27
C MET A 1 41.28 -2.11 -20.38
N GLU A 2 40.02 -2.23 -20.03
CA GLU A 2 39.40 -1.42 -19.00
C GLU A 2 39.39 -2.30 -17.75
N ILE A 3 39.93 -1.74 -16.68
CA ILE A 3 40.10 -2.38 -15.40
C ILE A 3 38.70 -2.45 -14.79
N GLU A 4 38.18 -3.67 -14.61
CA GLU A 4 37.00 -3.91 -13.78
C GLU A 4 37.34 -3.51 -12.35
N ASP A 5 36.77 -2.38 -11.90
CA ASP A 5 36.71 -2.05 -10.48
C ASP A 5 35.91 -3.15 -9.78
N GLY A 6 36.61 -3.97 -9.00
CA GLY A 6 36.05 -5.01 -8.17
C GLY A 6 35.11 -4.41 -7.13
N MET A 7 33.81 -4.44 -7.42
CA MET A 7 32.78 -4.36 -6.41
C MET A 7 32.89 -5.61 -5.52
N GLU A 8 33.46 -5.45 -4.32
CA GLU A 8 33.43 -6.48 -3.29
C GLU A 8 31.98 -6.88 -3.01
N ASP A 9 31.70 -8.19 -3.12
CA ASP A 9 30.38 -8.75 -2.88
C ASP A 9 29.99 -8.54 -1.39
N PRO A 10 28.92 -7.78 -1.07
CA PRO A 10 28.57 -7.48 0.33
C PRO A 10 28.28 -8.74 1.18
N ASP A 11 27.91 -9.86 0.53
CA ASP A 11 27.74 -11.15 1.21
C ASP A 11 29.09 -11.76 1.66
N SER A 12 30.20 -11.48 0.98
CA SER A 12 31.56 -11.96 1.31
C SER A 12 32.07 -11.36 2.62
N ASN A 13 31.93 -10.04 2.79
CA ASN A 13 32.41 -9.36 3.99
C ASN A 13 31.64 -9.78 5.25
N SER A 14 30.32 -10.02 5.14
CA SER A 14 29.50 -10.52 6.25
C SER A 14 29.87 -11.94 6.68
N LEU A 15 30.26 -12.81 5.74
CA LEU A 15 30.68 -14.18 5.99
C LEU A 15 32.00 -14.24 6.74
N CYS A 16 32.99 -13.46 6.31
CA CYS A 16 34.30 -13.39 6.96
C CYS A 16 34.19 -12.90 8.41
N GLU A 17 33.44 -11.83 8.64
CA GLU A 17 33.24 -11.29 9.98
C GLU A 17 32.53 -12.29 10.91
N ALA A 18 31.49 -12.96 10.41
CA ALA A 18 30.78 -13.99 11.16
C ALA A 18 31.68 -15.21 11.46
N ALA A 19 32.54 -15.61 10.53
CA ALA A 19 33.51 -16.69 10.74
C ALA A 19 34.55 -16.33 11.82
N ASP A 20 35.09 -15.11 11.78
CA ASP A 20 36.04 -14.62 12.78
C ASP A 20 35.43 -14.53 14.18
N ALA A 21 34.21 -13.98 14.27
CA ALA A 21 33.45 -13.92 15.51
C ALA A 21 33.15 -15.32 16.06
N LEU A 22 32.73 -16.25 15.19
CA LEU A 22 32.48 -17.64 15.55
C LEU A 22 33.76 -18.33 16.08
N GLY A 23 34.92 -18.06 15.48
CA GLY A 23 36.21 -18.56 15.95
C GLY A 23 36.56 -18.09 17.37
N ARG A 24 36.32 -16.81 17.68
CA ARG A 24 36.49 -16.25 19.03
C ARG A 24 35.50 -16.84 20.04
N VAL A 25 34.23 -17.00 19.66
CA VAL A 25 33.20 -17.64 20.49
C VAL A 25 33.59 -19.09 20.82
N ARG A 26 33.98 -19.88 19.81
CA ARG A 26 34.39 -21.27 19.98
C ARG A 26 35.59 -21.40 20.90
N SER A 27 36.60 -20.55 20.73
CA SER A 27 37.79 -20.53 21.58
C SER A 27 37.43 -20.24 23.04
N SER A 28 36.51 -19.29 23.26
CA SER A 28 36.05 -18.89 24.60
C SER A 28 35.23 -19.97 25.30
N ILE A 29 34.37 -20.68 24.56
CA ILE A 29 33.60 -21.83 25.09
C ILE A 29 34.54 -23.02 25.34
N GLY A 30 35.54 -23.23 24.48
CA GLY A 30 36.51 -24.33 24.63
C GLY A 30 37.41 -24.20 25.84
N ALA A 31 37.74 -22.97 26.24
CA ALA A 31 38.56 -22.69 27.42
C ALA A 31 37.93 -23.14 28.74
N VAL A 32 36.60 -23.37 28.78
CA VAL A 32 35.85 -23.79 29.97
C VAL A 32 35.28 -25.20 29.86
N HIS A 33 35.67 -25.94 28.83
CA HIS A 33 35.27 -27.34 28.64
C HIS A 33 36.16 -28.23 29.52
N GLY A 34 35.55 -29.01 30.41
CA GLY A 34 36.26 -30.10 31.09
C GLY A 34 36.65 -31.19 30.10
N ASN A 35 37.60 -32.06 30.48
CA ASN A 35 38.23 -33.10 29.66
C ASN A 35 37.30 -34.20 29.06
N ASN A 36 36.06 -33.91 28.70
CA ASN A 36 35.19 -34.80 27.94
C ASN A 36 35.57 -34.73 26.45
N GLY A 37 36.36 -35.71 26.01
CA GLY A 37 36.97 -35.81 24.67
C GLY A 37 36.04 -36.01 23.47
N ASP A 38 34.71 -35.90 23.65
CA ASP A 38 33.72 -36.29 22.63
C ASP A 38 32.78 -35.15 22.16
N CYS A 39 33.08 -33.85 22.39
CA CYS A 39 32.22 -32.79 21.80
C CYS A 39 32.59 -32.48 20.34
N GLU A 40 31.64 -32.76 19.42
CA GLU A 40 31.78 -32.53 17.98
C GLU A 40 32.03 -31.08 17.57
N ALA A 41 31.72 -30.08 18.41
CA ALA A 41 32.06 -28.68 18.09
C ALA A 41 33.57 -28.43 18.06
N TYR A 42 34.40 -29.28 18.69
CA TYR A 42 35.85 -29.11 18.73
C TYR A 42 36.59 -29.97 17.71
N SER A 43 36.02 -31.07 17.24
CA SER A 43 36.61 -31.94 16.20
C SER A 43 36.47 -31.37 14.79
N ASN A 44 35.45 -30.55 14.52
CA ASN A 44 35.27 -29.88 13.22
C ASN A 44 36.15 -28.62 13.11
N SER A 45 37.44 -28.75 12.82
CA SER A 45 38.38 -27.62 12.65
C SER A 45 38.33 -26.96 11.25
N SER A 46 37.30 -27.21 10.45
CA SER A 46 37.21 -26.66 9.09
C SER A 46 37.00 -25.15 9.13
N ILE A 47 37.81 -24.42 8.37
CA ILE A 47 37.60 -22.99 8.07
C ILE A 47 36.19 -22.84 7.50
N ALA A 48 35.38 -21.97 8.11
CA ALA A 48 34.04 -21.68 7.62
C ALA A 48 34.14 -20.97 6.26
N SER A 49 33.99 -21.74 5.19
CA SER A 49 34.16 -21.26 3.81
C SER A 49 32.82 -20.92 3.15
N LYS A 50 31.72 -21.44 3.72
CA LYS A 50 30.35 -21.26 3.23
C LYS A 50 29.41 -20.88 4.38
N PRO A 51 28.30 -20.18 4.10
CA PRO A 51 27.26 -19.90 5.08
C PRO A 51 26.75 -21.11 5.88
N SER A 52 26.62 -22.26 5.22
CA SER A 52 26.17 -23.50 5.86
C SER A 52 27.18 -24.04 6.88
N ASP A 53 28.46 -23.73 6.75
CA ASP A 53 29.49 -24.12 7.72
C ASP A 53 29.34 -23.33 9.04
N ILE A 54 29.02 -22.03 8.95
CA ILE A 54 28.75 -21.19 10.13
C ILE A 54 27.49 -21.68 10.86
N VAL A 55 26.43 -21.95 10.11
CA VAL A 55 25.19 -22.54 10.64
C VAL A 55 25.46 -23.85 11.37
N ARG A 56 26.24 -24.74 10.75
CA ARG A 56 26.61 -26.04 11.32
C ARG A 56 27.37 -25.88 12.63
N ALA A 57 28.41 -25.05 12.61
CA ALA A 57 29.25 -24.78 13.78
C ALA A 57 28.45 -24.12 14.91
N TYR A 58 27.55 -23.19 14.60
CA TYR A 58 26.64 -22.59 15.58
C TYR A 58 25.74 -23.66 16.23
N SER A 59 25.17 -24.60 15.46
CA SER A 59 24.38 -25.71 16.00
C SER A 59 25.19 -26.61 16.94
N TYR A 60 26.46 -26.90 16.62
CA TYR A 60 27.34 -27.64 17.54
C TYR A 60 27.68 -26.85 18.81
N LEU A 61 27.83 -25.53 18.73
CA LEU A 61 28.06 -24.71 19.94
C LEU A 61 26.83 -24.68 20.85
N LEU A 62 25.62 -24.72 20.28
CA LEU A 62 24.37 -24.81 21.04
C LEU A 62 24.25 -26.09 21.86
N THR A 63 24.84 -27.20 21.41
CA THR A 63 24.90 -28.44 22.18
C THR A 63 26.07 -28.40 23.16
N CYS A 64 27.26 -27.94 22.75
CA CYS A 64 28.39 -27.93 23.68
C CYS A 64 28.18 -27.01 24.89
N ILE A 65 27.52 -25.86 24.72
CA ILE A 65 27.30 -24.91 25.81
C ILE A 65 26.52 -25.52 26.98
N ASP A 66 25.75 -26.59 26.78
CA ASP A 66 24.96 -27.22 27.83
C ASP A 66 25.81 -28.13 28.75
N HIS A 67 26.98 -28.58 28.29
CA HIS A 67 27.83 -29.50 29.07
C HIS A 67 29.22 -28.93 29.43
N VAL A 68 29.47 -27.63 29.20
CA VAL A 68 30.70 -26.99 29.71
C VAL A 68 30.61 -26.80 31.24
N ASP A 69 31.75 -26.94 31.92
CA ASP A 69 31.82 -26.93 33.39
C ASP A 69 31.85 -25.51 34.00
N GLY A 70 32.07 -24.48 33.16
CA GLY A 70 32.22 -23.09 33.60
C GLY A 70 31.33 -22.08 32.87
N VAL A 71 31.51 -20.80 33.22
CA VAL A 71 30.92 -19.66 32.50
C VAL A 71 31.89 -19.21 31.44
N PRO A 72 31.54 -19.32 30.15
CA PRO A 72 32.45 -18.90 29.10
C PRO A 72 32.54 -17.37 29.07
N ALA A 73 33.78 -16.86 28.99
CA ALA A 73 34.09 -15.43 28.89
C ALA A 73 33.89 -14.92 27.44
N VAL A 74 32.72 -15.19 26.86
CA VAL A 74 32.39 -14.83 25.47
C VAL A 74 31.96 -13.36 25.37
N ASN A 75 32.44 -12.67 24.33
CA ASN A 75 32.00 -11.31 24.04
C ASN A 75 30.57 -11.32 23.43
N PHE A 76 29.63 -10.56 24.01
CA PHE A 76 28.26 -10.46 23.53
C PHE A 76 28.16 -9.85 22.12
N ARG A 77 29.13 -9.02 21.70
CA ARG A 77 29.24 -8.54 20.32
C ARG A 77 29.47 -9.68 19.34
N ASP A 78 30.40 -10.59 19.65
CA ASP A 78 30.71 -11.72 18.77
C ASP A 78 29.52 -12.67 18.67
N LEU A 79 28.83 -12.93 19.78
CA LEU A 79 27.57 -13.70 19.78
C LEU A 79 26.50 -13.03 18.93
N PHE A 80 26.33 -11.72 19.05
CA PHE A 80 25.35 -10.97 18.28
C PHE A 80 25.62 -11.02 16.78
N VAL A 81 26.88 -10.88 16.36
CA VAL A 81 27.28 -10.97 14.94
C VAL A 81 26.96 -12.36 14.38
N VAL A 82 27.38 -13.43 15.08
CA VAL A 82 27.14 -14.80 14.64
C VAL A 82 25.64 -15.11 14.61
N GLU A 83 24.91 -14.75 15.66
CA GLU A 83 23.48 -15.08 15.76
C GLU A 83 22.65 -14.28 14.75
N THR A 84 22.96 -13.00 14.54
CA THR A 84 22.35 -12.18 13.46
C THR A 84 22.56 -12.83 12.09
N PHE A 85 23.79 -13.27 11.79
CA PHE A 85 24.12 -13.93 10.53
C PHE A 85 23.33 -15.24 10.34
N VAL A 86 23.16 -16.03 11.40
CA VAL A 86 22.36 -17.25 11.37
C VAL A 86 20.89 -16.91 11.12
N LEU A 87 20.32 -15.95 11.87
CA LEU A 87 18.93 -15.52 11.74
C LEU A 87 18.60 -14.99 10.34
N ASP A 88 19.50 -14.23 9.71
CA ASP A 88 19.32 -13.72 8.34
C ASP A 88 19.13 -14.82 7.28
N ARG A 89 19.50 -16.06 7.62
CA ARG A 89 19.46 -17.23 6.73
C ARG A 89 18.39 -18.25 7.10
N ILE A 90 17.97 -18.31 8.36
CA ILE A 90 16.94 -19.25 8.82
C ILE A 90 15.58 -18.62 9.04
N CYS A 91 15.51 -17.34 9.39
CA CYS A 91 14.23 -16.67 9.57
C CYS A 91 13.56 -16.44 8.21
N GLU A 92 12.24 -16.46 8.21
CA GLU A 92 11.47 -16.08 7.02
C GLU A 92 11.72 -14.61 6.72
N LYS A 93 12.15 -14.31 5.50
CA LYS A 93 12.24 -12.93 5.05
C LYS A 93 10.84 -12.51 4.64
N LYS A 94 10.21 -11.60 5.41
CA LYS A 94 8.98 -10.95 4.97
C LYS A 94 9.25 -10.28 3.62
N MET A 95 8.56 -10.74 2.58
CA MET A 95 8.55 -10.03 1.30
C MET A 95 7.58 -8.88 1.39
N LEU A 96 8.11 -7.66 1.43
CA LEU A 96 7.32 -6.42 1.44
C LEU A 96 7.41 -5.65 0.12
N ASP A 97 8.40 -5.99 -0.72
CA ASP A 97 8.65 -5.35 -2.01
C ASP A 97 7.79 -6.00 -3.10
N PHE A 98 6.80 -5.26 -3.60
CA PHE A 98 5.86 -5.75 -4.60
C PHE A 98 6.53 -6.15 -5.91
N ASP A 99 7.56 -5.41 -6.35
CA ASP A 99 8.27 -5.74 -7.57
C ASP A 99 9.02 -7.07 -7.44
N ARG A 100 9.64 -7.32 -6.29
CA ARG A 100 10.25 -8.63 -5.98
C ARG A 100 9.21 -9.73 -5.87
N ILE A 101 8.06 -9.48 -5.22
CA ILE A 101 6.97 -10.46 -5.11
C ILE A 101 6.44 -10.85 -6.50
N PHE A 102 6.41 -9.94 -7.48
CA PHE A 102 6.06 -10.26 -8.87
C PHE A 102 7.23 -10.85 -9.69
N GLY A 103 8.48 -10.52 -9.37
CA GLY A 103 9.67 -10.93 -10.13
C GLY A 103 10.32 -12.24 -9.70
N GLU A 104 10.17 -12.67 -8.45
CA GLU A 104 10.83 -13.89 -7.96
C GLU A 104 10.12 -15.16 -8.45
N GLN A 105 10.73 -15.82 -9.45
CA GLN A 105 10.42 -17.21 -9.83
C GLN A 105 11.10 -18.24 -8.91
N ARG A 106 12.00 -17.81 -8.02
CA ARG A 106 12.73 -18.70 -7.11
C ARG A 106 12.02 -18.73 -5.77
N ASN A 107 11.67 -19.92 -5.32
CA ASN A 107 11.14 -20.14 -3.97
C ASN A 107 12.12 -19.55 -2.93
N PRO A 108 11.78 -18.44 -2.24
CA PRO A 108 12.68 -17.76 -1.31
C PRO A 108 13.08 -18.67 -0.14
N ASN A 109 12.28 -19.70 0.13
CA ASN A 109 12.53 -20.70 1.16
C ASN A 109 13.46 -21.84 0.70
N ALA A 110 13.96 -21.84 -0.53
CA ALA A 110 14.92 -22.87 -0.99
C ALA A 110 16.25 -22.80 -0.21
N LYS A 111 16.83 -21.61 -0.07
CA LYS A 111 18.05 -21.39 0.73
C LYS A 111 17.80 -21.67 2.21
N ARG A 112 16.66 -21.24 2.76
CA ARG A 112 16.25 -21.56 4.14
C ARG A 112 16.20 -23.07 4.36
N ARG A 113 15.50 -23.82 3.50
CA ARG A 113 15.41 -25.29 3.59
C ARG A 113 16.77 -25.98 3.51
N GLU A 114 17.69 -25.48 2.69
CA GLU A 114 19.07 -25.98 2.66
C GLU A 114 19.78 -25.77 4.00
N MET A 115 19.65 -24.59 4.60
CA MET A 115 20.25 -24.27 5.91
C MET A 115 19.64 -25.12 7.02
N LEU A 116 18.32 -25.32 7.03
CA LEU A 116 17.64 -26.17 8.01
C LEU A 116 18.09 -27.63 7.92
N LYS A 117 18.23 -28.19 6.71
CA LYS A 117 18.79 -29.54 6.52
C LYS A 117 20.23 -29.65 7.03
N ALA A 118 21.04 -28.60 6.90
CA ALA A 118 22.39 -28.58 7.45
C ALA A 118 22.40 -28.61 8.99
N MET A 119 21.34 -28.12 9.64
CA MET A 119 21.18 -28.14 11.10
C MET A 119 20.71 -29.50 11.63
N GLU A 120 19.77 -30.15 10.95
CA GLU A 120 19.20 -31.45 11.37
C GLU A 120 20.27 -32.53 11.59
N GLY A 121 21.34 -32.52 10.79
CA GLY A 121 22.45 -33.47 10.93
C GLY A 121 23.38 -33.24 12.14
N CYS A 122 23.19 -32.15 12.90
CA CYS A 122 24.14 -31.71 13.94
C CYS A 122 23.54 -31.67 15.35
N LEU A 123 22.22 -31.86 15.48
CA LEU A 123 21.50 -31.83 16.75
C LEU A 123 21.06 -33.25 17.11
N PRO A 124 21.73 -33.93 18.07
CA PRO A 124 21.37 -35.29 18.45
C PRO A 124 20.05 -35.29 19.24
N ASN A 125 18.95 -35.73 18.61
CA ASN A 125 17.65 -36.04 19.25
C ASN A 125 17.16 -35.02 20.30
N SER A 126 17.43 -33.72 20.13
CA SER A 126 16.81 -32.71 20.96
C SER A 126 15.39 -32.49 20.45
N PRO A 127 14.34 -32.73 21.27
CA PRO A 127 12.99 -32.36 20.90
C PRO A 127 13.01 -30.86 20.61
N ILE A 128 12.42 -30.46 19.48
CA ILE A 128 12.09 -29.07 19.17
C ILE A 128 11.62 -28.42 20.48
N ASN A 129 12.38 -27.46 21.01
CA ASN A 129 12.05 -26.86 22.28
C ASN A 129 10.72 -26.12 22.09
N ILE A 130 9.67 -26.58 22.79
CA ILE A 130 8.28 -26.12 22.62
C ILE A 130 8.16 -24.60 22.92
N ASP A 131 9.14 -24.04 23.64
CA ASP A 131 9.23 -22.61 23.99
C ASP A 131 9.98 -21.74 22.96
N CYS A 132 10.47 -22.30 21.84
CA CYS A 132 11.17 -21.56 20.79
C CYS A 132 10.26 -21.41 19.56
N GLU A 133 9.89 -20.18 19.21
CA GLU A 133 9.19 -19.91 17.94
C GLU A 133 10.07 -20.14 16.71
N GLN A 134 11.41 -20.16 16.89
CA GLN A 134 12.38 -20.50 15.84
C GLN A 134 12.85 -21.96 15.97
N GLU A 135 13.19 -22.57 14.83
CA GLU A 135 13.60 -23.98 14.71
C GLU A 135 14.96 -24.31 15.38
N LEU A 136 15.66 -23.30 15.93
CA LEU A 136 16.98 -23.40 16.55
C LEU A 136 17.02 -22.54 17.81
N ASP A 137 17.73 -22.92 18.88
CA ASP A 137 17.81 -22.15 20.14
C ASP A 137 18.79 -20.94 20.07
N SER A 138 18.79 -20.06 21.09
CA SER A 138 19.66 -18.88 21.17
C SER A 138 20.92 -19.15 22.00
N LEU A 139 22.09 -19.11 21.36
CA LEU A 139 23.37 -19.29 22.04
C LEU A 139 23.65 -18.10 22.96
N MET A 140 23.32 -16.88 22.52
CA MET A 140 23.46 -15.67 23.32
C MET A 140 22.61 -15.73 24.59
N TYR A 141 21.37 -16.19 24.49
CA TYR A 141 20.51 -16.37 25.67
C TYR A 141 21.02 -17.48 26.61
N LYS A 142 21.53 -18.61 26.08
CA LYS A 142 22.14 -19.66 26.92
C LYS A 142 23.34 -19.15 27.70
N VAL A 143 24.23 -18.38 27.07
CA VAL A 143 25.38 -17.74 27.72
C VAL A 143 24.91 -16.72 28.77
N TYR A 144 23.92 -15.89 28.44
CA TYR A 144 23.30 -14.95 29.38
C TYR A 144 22.73 -15.66 30.62
N LYS A 145 21.98 -16.75 30.43
CA LYS A 145 21.37 -17.51 31.52
C LYS A 145 22.45 -18.06 32.46
N ARG A 146 23.50 -18.69 31.92
CA ARG A 146 24.64 -19.19 32.72
C ARG A 146 25.35 -18.08 33.49
N ARG A 147 25.57 -16.91 32.88
CA ARG A 147 26.15 -15.75 33.57
C ARG A 147 25.28 -15.26 34.71
N THR A 148 23.99 -15.11 34.46
CA THR A 148 23.05 -14.54 35.44
C THR A 148 22.67 -15.49 36.56
N ASP A 149 22.66 -16.80 36.32
CA ASP A 149 22.47 -17.83 37.36
C ASP A 149 23.63 -17.82 38.38
N LEU A 150 24.84 -17.41 37.96
CA LEU A 150 26.03 -17.35 38.81
C LEU A 150 26.32 -15.94 39.37
N ASN A 151 26.11 -14.88 38.58
CA ASN A 151 26.27 -13.50 39.02
C ASN A 151 25.29 -12.54 38.29
N PRO A 152 24.18 -12.14 38.94
CA PRO A 152 23.13 -11.33 38.30
C PRO A 152 23.53 -9.89 37.91
N LYS A 153 24.69 -9.37 38.35
CA LYS A 153 25.04 -7.93 38.24
C LYS A 153 26.11 -7.60 37.21
N ASP A 154 26.56 -8.56 36.40
CA ASP A 154 27.81 -8.45 35.64
C ASP A 154 27.66 -7.99 34.18
N LEU A 155 26.44 -7.68 33.72
CA LEU A 155 26.20 -7.33 32.31
C LEU A 155 25.95 -5.84 32.12
N ALA A 156 26.63 -5.26 31.13
CA ALA A 156 26.42 -3.88 30.73
C ALA A 156 25.08 -3.71 30.00
N LEU A 157 24.48 -2.52 30.08
CA LEU A 157 23.20 -2.23 29.41
C LEU A 157 23.24 -2.52 27.90
N GLY A 158 24.36 -2.19 27.24
CA GLY A 158 24.52 -2.47 25.81
C GLY A 158 24.51 -3.96 25.46
N GLU A 159 25.09 -4.82 26.30
CA GLU A 159 25.04 -6.27 26.11
C GLU A 159 23.61 -6.81 26.25
N ILE A 160 22.84 -6.25 27.19
CA ILE A 160 21.43 -6.57 27.36
C ILE A 160 20.61 -6.12 26.16
N GLU A 161 20.86 -4.92 25.62
CA GLU A 161 20.16 -4.41 24.44
C GLU A 161 20.41 -5.27 23.21
N LEU A 162 21.65 -5.72 22.98
CA LEU A 162 21.96 -6.68 21.91
C LEU A 162 21.16 -7.98 22.08
N LEU A 163 21.10 -8.53 23.30
CA LEU A 163 20.31 -9.74 23.59
C LEU A 163 18.81 -9.50 23.35
N LEU A 164 18.27 -8.35 23.76
CA LEU A 164 16.86 -8.01 23.54
C LEU A 164 16.55 -7.92 22.04
N VAL A 165 17.43 -7.32 21.24
CA VAL A 165 17.29 -7.27 19.77
C VAL A 165 17.29 -8.69 19.18
N THR A 166 18.20 -9.56 19.62
CA THR A 166 18.23 -10.96 19.18
C THR A 166 16.93 -11.69 19.54
N LEU A 167 16.46 -11.59 20.77
CA LEU A 167 15.21 -12.22 21.20
C LEU A 167 13.99 -11.65 20.47
N PHE A 168 14.00 -10.34 20.17
CA PHE A 168 12.96 -9.69 19.36
C PHE A 168 12.88 -10.25 17.95
N ARG A 169 14.02 -10.35 17.27
CA ARG A 169 14.11 -10.93 15.93
C ARG A 169 13.65 -12.38 15.87
N ARG A 170 13.87 -13.12 16.96
CA ARG A 170 13.47 -14.52 17.12
C ARG A 170 12.00 -14.69 17.53
N SER A 171 11.29 -13.60 17.84
CA SER A 171 9.94 -13.63 18.40
C SER A 171 9.84 -14.35 19.76
N GLU A 172 10.90 -14.38 20.57
CA GLU A 172 10.89 -15.11 21.85
C GLU A 172 10.36 -14.23 23.00
N SER A 173 9.07 -13.90 22.99
CA SER A 173 8.47 -12.93 23.92
C SER A 173 8.62 -13.26 25.40
N SER A 174 8.41 -14.52 25.81
CA SER A 174 8.56 -14.95 27.21
C SER A 174 9.98 -14.69 27.74
N ARG A 175 11.00 -15.09 26.97
CA ARG A 175 12.41 -14.87 27.33
C ARG A 175 12.77 -13.40 27.25
N PHE A 176 12.25 -12.69 26.24
CA PHE A 176 12.42 -11.24 26.08
C PHE A 176 11.95 -10.51 27.33
N PHE A 177 10.71 -10.71 27.79
CA PHE A 177 10.16 -10.00 28.95
C PHE A 177 10.81 -10.43 30.28
N LYS A 178 11.34 -11.66 30.36
CA LYS A 178 12.16 -12.12 31.49
C LYS A 178 13.49 -11.38 31.60
N VAL A 179 14.15 -11.09 30.47
CA VAL A 179 15.38 -10.28 30.44
C VAL A 179 15.04 -8.81 30.67
N PHE A 180 14.07 -8.28 29.92
CA PHE A 180 13.62 -6.89 29.95
C PHE A 180 13.20 -6.44 31.35
N SER A 181 12.47 -7.27 32.11
CA SER A 181 12.03 -6.90 33.46
C SER A 181 13.19 -6.67 34.44
N ARG A 182 14.36 -7.31 34.23
CA ARG A 182 15.49 -7.30 35.16
C ARG A 182 16.52 -6.18 34.94
N CYS A 183 16.52 -5.53 33.77
CA CYS A 183 17.53 -4.52 33.42
C CYS A 183 17.06 -3.08 33.68
N LYS A 184 17.97 -2.11 33.63
CA LYS A 184 17.60 -0.69 33.48
C LYS A 184 17.14 -0.45 32.04
N LYS A 185 16.14 0.42 31.82
CA LYS A 185 15.53 0.61 30.51
C LYS A 185 16.14 1.85 29.85
N SER A 186 16.52 1.74 28.59
CA SER A 186 16.73 2.88 27.70
C SER A 186 15.47 3.12 26.87
N LYS A 187 15.41 4.24 26.13
CA LYS A 187 14.34 4.50 25.15
C LYS A 187 14.25 3.38 24.10
N GLY A 188 15.40 2.93 23.59
CA GLY A 188 15.44 1.84 22.60
C GLY A 188 14.92 0.52 23.16
N ALA A 189 15.35 0.15 24.37
CA ALA A 189 14.86 -1.07 25.03
C ALA A 189 13.35 -1.01 25.31
N LEU A 190 12.83 0.13 25.80
CA LEU A 190 11.41 0.32 26.05
C LEU A 190 10.59 0.16 24.77
N ARG A 191 10.97 0.86 23.70
CA ARG A 191 10.28 0.81 22.41
C ARG A 191 10.34 -0.57 21.77
N LEU A 192 11.46 -1.28 21.90
CA LEU A 192 11.56 -2.68 21.50
C LEU A 192 10.58 -3.58 22.29
N GLY A 193 10.40 -3.32 23.59
CA GLY A 193 9.42 -4.01 24.43
C GLY A 193 7.98 -3.72 24.04
N LEU A 194 7.67 -2.47 23.65
CA LEU A 194 6.36 -2.11 23.11
C LEU A 194 6.07 -2.85 21.80
N LEU A 195 7.04 -2.92 20.88
CA LEU A 195 6.91 -3.67 19.63
C LEU A 195 6.70 -5.17 19.88
N MET A 196 7.44 -5.75 20.84
CA MET A 196 7.23 -7.15 21.20
C MET A 196 5.81 -7.38 21.74
N GLY A 197 5.32 -6.50 22.61
CA GLY A 197 3.96 -6.59 23.13
C GLY A 197 2.88 -6.48 22.05
N LEU A 198 3.09 -5.60 21.05
CA LEU A 198 2.21 -5.51 19.88
C LEU A 198 2.23 -6.80 19.04
N LYS A 199 3.41 -7.36 18.80
CA LYS A 199 3.59 -8.59 18.03
C LYS A 199 2.90 -9.80 18.68
N ASP A 200 2.87 -9.86 20.01
CA ASP A 200 2.12 -10.88 20.77
C ASP A 200 0.60 -10.62 20.81
N GLY A 201 0.12 -9.49 20.27
CA GLY A 201 -1.28 -9.07 20.41
C GLY A 201 -1.69 -8.74 21.86
N ASN A 202 -0.73 -8.40 22.73
CA ASN A 202 -0.97 -8.17 24.15
C ASN A 202 -1.11 -6.66 24.46
N ASP A 203 -2.23 -6.07 24.04
CA ASP A 203 -2.52 -4.65 24.25
C ASP A 203 -2.44 -4.25 25.75
N GLY A 204 -2.83 -5.14 26.67
CA GLY A 204 -2.74 -4.89 28.12
C GLY A 204 -1.31 -4.75 28.64
N LEU A 205 -0.35 -5.50 28.08
CA LEU A 205 1.07 -5.35 28.38
C LEU A 205 1.62 -4.04 27.81
N VAL A 206 1.22 -3.68 26.59
CA VAL A 206 1.61 -2.45 25.92
C VAL A 206 1.17 -1.23 26.74
N ASP A 207 -0.10 -1.19 27.16
CA ASP A 207 -0.65 -0.13 28.02
C ASP A 207 0.10 -0.04 29.35
N LYS A 208 0.42 -1.19 29.95
CA LYS A 208 1.19 -1.22 31.19
C LYS A 208 2.59 -0.64 31.00
N LEU A 209 3.28 -0.97 29.90
CA LEU A 209 4.61 -0.46 29.61
C LEU A 209 4.61 1.05 29.39
N LEU A 210 3.64 1.59 28.64
CA LEU A 210 3.50 3.03 28.43
C LEU A 210 3.30 3.79 29.75
N ARG A 211 2.46 3.28 30.65
CA ARG A 211 2.19 3.92 31.94
C ARG A 211 3.31 3.77 32.96
N SER A 212 4.14 2.73 32.84
CA SER A 212 5.14 2.39 33.86
C SER A 212 6.47 3.12 33.70
N TYR A 213 6.72 3.76 32.55
CA TYR A 213 8.00 4.40 32.26
C TYR A 213 7.78 5.76 31.62
N GLY A 214 8.09 6.84 32.36
CA GLY A 214 8.22 8.17 31.79
C GLY A 214 9.56 8.32 31.06
N GLU A 215 9.69 9.33 30.18
CA GLU A 215 10.97 9.57 29.49
C GLU A 215 12.12 9.88 30.47
N GLU A 216 11.80 10.48 31.62
CA GLU A 216 12.75 10.84 32.67
C GLU A 216 13.33 9.62 33.41
N ASP A 217 12.63 8.48 33.40
CA ASP A 217 13.05 7.24 34.07
C ASP A 217 14.06 6.44 33.23
N LEU A 218 14.26 6.83 31.97
CA LEU A 218 15.03 6.09 31.00
C LEU A 218 16.52 6.44 31.07
N SER A 219 17.35 5.43 30.86
CA SER A 219 18.80 5.59 30.72
C SER A 219 19.11 6.41 29.47
N THR A 220 19.89 7.48 29.65
CA THR A 220 20.49 8.26 28.55
C THR A 220 21.60 7.50 27.82
N LYS A 221 22.21 6.50 28.48
CA LYS A 221 23.12 5.56 27.84
C LYS A 221 22.31 4.48 27.13
N SER A 222 22.57 4.29 25.84
CA SER A 222 21.92 3.30 24.99
C SER A 222 22.87 2.93 23.85
N TYR A 223 22.98 1.64 23.55
CA TYR A 223 23.69 1.13 22.39
C TYR A 223 22.95 1.49 21.08
N PHE A 224 21.66 1.83 21.15
CA PHE A 224 20.92 2.42 20.02
C PHE A 224 21.36 3.85 19.69
N LEU A 225 22.10 4.53 20.59
CA LEU A 225 22.63 5.89 20.38
C LEU A 225 24.12 5.89 20.00
N ASP A 226 24.87 4.83 20.34
CA ASP A 226 26.31 4.74 20.12
C ASP A 226 26.61 3.84 18.91
N CYS A 227 26.31 4.33 17.70
CA CYS A 227 26.42 3.61 16.42
C CYS A 227 27.86 3.39 15.92
N LYS A 228 28.89 3.40 16.77
CA LYS A 228 30.29 3.28 16.31
C LYS A 228 30.58 2.03 15.47
N ASP A 229 29.77 0.98 15.63
CA ASP A 229 29.91 -0.30 14.93
C ASP A 229 28.68 -0.69 14.07
N ASP A 230 27.64 0.16 14.00
CA ASP A 230 26.36 -0.08 13.29
C ASP A 230 25.72 -1.48 13.50
N LEU A 231 26.08 -2.18 14.59
CA LEU A 231 25.67 -3.57 14.83
C LEU A 231 24.15 -3.73 14.91
N ILE A 232 23.47 -2.87 15.69
CA ILE A 232 22.01 -2.92 15.81
C ILE A 232 21.36 -2.66 14.46
N ARG A 233 21.89 -1.74 13.64
CA ARG A 233 21.37 -1.38 12.32
C ARG A 233 21.35 -2.56 11.33
N ARG A 234 22.17 -3.59 11.56
CA ARG A 234 22.11 -4.86 10.80
C ARG A 234 20.84 -5.67 11.05
N SER A 235 20.20 -5.43 12.20
CA SER A 235 19.07 -6.21 12.70
C SER A 235 17.77 -5.41 12.74
N ILE A 236 17.83 -4.15 13.16
CA ILE A 236 16.69 -3.23 13.28
C ILE A 236 17.19 -1.81 13.00
N ASP A 237 16.41 -1.00 12.29
CA ASP A 237 16.74 0.42 12.09
C ASP A 237 16.71 1.21 13.42
N PRO A 238 17.85 1.68 13.94
CA PRO A 238 17.89 2.43 15.19
C PRO A 238 17.24 3.81 15.07
N ASP A 239 17.27 4.43 13.89
CA ASP A 239 16.71 5.77 13.69
C ASP A 239 15.18 5.73 13.83
N TRP A 240 14.59 4.65 13.30
CA TRP A 240 13.20 4.32 13.54
C TRP A 240 12.91 4.15 15.04
N ILE A 241 13.68 3.31 15.74
CA ILE A 241 13.46 3.02 17.16
C ILE A 241 13.65 4.28 18.02
N MET A 242 14.59 5.15 17.66
CA MET A 242 14.98 6.33 18.44
C MET A 242 14.31 7.62 17.96
N SER A 243 13.23 7.55 17.19
CA SER A 243 12.51 8.73 16.70
C SER A 243 12.14 9.73 17.81
N VAL A 244 12.04 10.99 17.42
CA VAL A 244 11.83 12.13 18.33
C VAL A 244 10.41 12.21 18.91
N GLU A 245 9.43 11.53 18.30
CA GLU A 245 8.04 11.55 18.74
C GLU A 245 7.88 11.00 20.16
N SER A 246 6.73 11.28 20.78
CA SER A 246 6.36 10.64 22.05
C SER A 246 6.21 9.12 21.87
N ASN A 247 6.29 8.35 22.95
CA ASN A 247 6.11 6.89 22.86
C ASN A 247 4.69 6.51 22.39
N GLU A 248 3.68 7.32 22.71
CA GLU A 248 2.29 7.08 22.31
C GLU A 248 2.08 7.32 20.81
N GLU A 249 2.53 8.47 20.29
CA GLU A 249 2.45 8.80 18.86
C GLU A 249 3.25 7.80 18.03
N TRP A 250 4.49 7.52 18.45
CA TRP A 250 5.34 6.55 17.79
C TRP A 250 4.69 5.17 17.72
N LEU A 251 4.10 4.71 18.83
CA LEU A 251 3.43 3.41 18.89
C LEU A 251 2.21 3.36 17.96
N ALA A 252 1.40 4.42 17.92
CA ALA A 252 0.24 4.49 17.04
C ALA A 252 0.64 4.35 15.57
N CYS A 253 1.67 5.09 15.14
CA CYS A 253 2.22 4.97 13.79
C CYS A 253 2.73 3.54 13.50
N ARG A 254 3.37 2.88 14.47
CA ARG A 254 3.89 1.51 14.27
C ARG A 254 2.83 0.43 14.29
N LYS A 255 1.73 0.63 15.01
CA LYS A 255 0.58 -0.27 14.91
C LYS A 255 0.02 -0.27 13.49
N GLU A 256 -0.14 0.90 12.86
CA GLU A 256 -0.63 1.02 11.48
C GLU A 256 0.33 0.39 10.45
N GLU A 257 1.63 0.61 10.60
CA GLU A 257 2.64 0.03 9.71
C GLU A 257 2.74 -1.50 9.85
N MET A 258 2.71 -2.02 11.08
CA MET A 258 2.72 -3.47 11.31
C MET A 258 1.47 -4.14 10.73
N GLU A 259 0.29 -3.55 10.87
CA GLU A 259 -0.94 -4.04 10.22
C GLU A 259 -0.77 -4.11 8.69
N TRP A 260 -0.16 -3.08 8.09
CA TRP A 260 0.16 -3.08 6.67
C TRP A 260 1.16 -4.18 6.28
N GLU A 261 2.27 -4.34 7.01
CA GLU A 261 3.26 -5.39 6.74
C GLU A 261 2.66 -6.80 6.81
N GLU A 262 1.78 -7.04 7.78
CA GLU A 262 1.06 -8.31 7.93
C GLU A 262 0.12 -8.56 6.75
N CYS A 263 -0.60 -7.53 6.30
CA CYS A 263 -1.43 -7.62 5.10
C CYS A 263 -0.60 -8.01 3.86
N VAL A 264 0.55 -7.34 3.65
CA VAL A 264 1.43 -7.62 2.50
C VAL A 264 2.01 -9.02 2.59
N HIS A 265 2.49 -9.43 3.76
CA HIS A 265 3.06 -10.76 3.96
C HIS A 265 2.01 -11.85 3.73
N PHE A 266 0.81 -11.70 4.31
CA PHE A 266 -0.30 -12.62 4.10
C PHE A 266 -0.67 -12.72 2.62
N TRP A 267 -0.79 -11.59 1.93
CA TRP A 267 -1.06 -11.56 0.50
C TRP A 267 0.04 -12.27 -0.30
N ALA A 268 1.32 -11.97 -0.05
CA ALA A 268 2.45 -12.52 -0.77
C ALA A 268 2.51 -14.06 -0.64
N THR A 269 2.34 -14.59 0.57
CA THR A 269 2.40 -16.03 0.85
C THR A 269 1.23 -16.81 0.26
N ASN A 270 0.04 -16.20 0.15
CA ASN A 270 -1.18 -16.86 -0.32
C ASN A 270 -1.50 -16.60 -1.81
N ARG A 271 -0.67 -15.83 -2.52
CA ARG A 271 -0.90 -15.50 -3.94
C ARG A 271 -0.71 -16.71 -4.87
N GLU A 272 0.10 -17.69 -4.48
CA GLU A 272 0.35 -18.90 -5.27
C GLU A 272 -0.91 -19.79 -5.30
N GLY A 273 -1.50 -19.98 -6.49
CA GLY A 273 -2.62 -20.91 -6.72
C GLY A 273 -4.01 -20.28 -6.91
N SER A 274 -4.26 -19.04 -6.46
CA SER A 274 -5.51 -18.29 -6.71
C SER A 274 -5.27 -16.77 -6.78
N SER A 275 -4.31 -16.36 -7.60
CA SER A 275 -3.74 -15.00 -7.59
C SER A 275 -4.74 -13.87 -7.82
N GLU A 276 -5.82 -14.11 -8.57
CA GLU A 276 -6.70 -13.01 -9.00
C GLU A 276 -7.56 -12.44 -7.87
N ALA A 277 -8.13 -13.28 -7.00
CA ALA A 277 -8.97 -12.81 -5.89
C ALA A 277 -8.12 -12.08 -4.83
N PHE A 278 -6.96 -12.64 -4.48
CA PHE A 278 -6.02 -12.02 -3.55
C PHE A 278 -5.47 -10.70 -4.07
N ASN A 279 -5.14 -10.60 -5.36
CA ASN A 279 -4.67 -9.34 -5.94
C ASN A 279 -5.77 -8.27 -5.96
N LYS A 280 -7.03 -8.64 -6.19
CA LYS A 280 -8.18 -7.73 -6.08
C LYS A 280 -8.31 -7.17 -4.66
N SER A 281 -8.30 -8.04 -3.63
CA SER A 281 -8.32 -7.60 -2.23
C SER A 281 -7.11 -6.74 -1.87
N MET A 282 -5.94 -7.05 -2.43
CA MET A 282 -4.74 -6.27 -2.17
C MET A 282 -4.86 -4.85 -2.74
N MET A 283 -5.47 -4.65 -3.90
CA MET A 283 -5.74 -3.30 -4.42
C MET A 283 -6.63 -2.48 -3.48
N ASP A 284 -7.65 -3.12 -2.87
CA ASP A 284 -8.51 -2.46 -1.88
C ASP A 284 -7.73 -2.06 -0.62
N LEU A 285 -6.84 -2.94 -0.14
CA LEU A 285 -5.95 -2.64 0.99
C LEU A 285 -4.96 -1.51 0.66
N CYS A 286 -4.38 -1.51 -0.55
CA CYS A 286 -3.51 -0.42 -1.01
C CYS A 286 -4.24 0.93 -0.98
N ILE A 287 -5.51 0.97 -1.40
CA ILE A 287 -6.32 2.19 -1.33
C ILE A 287 -6.61 2.59 0.12
N LYS A 288 -6.98 1.63 1.00
CA LYS A 288 -7.28 1.86 2.42
C LYS A 288 -6.06 2.43 3.16
N HIS A 289 -4.88 1.87 2.94
CA HIS A 289 -3.63 2.24 3.61
C HIS A 289 -2.82 3.32 2.85
N ARG A 290 -3.38 3.93 1.80
CA ARG A 290 -2.74 4.98 0.97
C ARG A 290 -1.41 4.55 0.33
N LYS A 291 -1.28 3.26 0.01
CA LYS A 291 -0.13 2.62 -0.64
C LYS A 291 -0.35 2.53 -2.14
N TYR A 292 -0.44 3.69 -2.78
CA TYR A 292 -0.92 3.80 -4.15
C TYR A 292 0.03 3.19 -5.18
N GLU A 293 1.34 3.40 -5.02
CA GLU A 293 2.36 2.84 -5.92
C GLU A 293 2.32 1.32 -5.91
N GLU A 294 2.26 0.73 -4.72
CA GLU A 294 2.14 -0.71 -4.52
C GLU A 294 0.87 -1.24 -5.18
N GLY A 295 -0.27 -0.56 -5.01
CA GLY A 295 -1.52 -0.94 -5.67
C GLY A 295 -1.46 -0.81 -7.20
N TRP A 296 -0.70 0.14 -7.73
CA TRP A 296 -0.44 0.24 -9.18
C TRP A 296 0.41 -0.92 -9.69
N ILE A 297 1.40 -1.37 -8.92
CA ILE A 297 2.20 -2.56 -9.25
C ILE A 297 1.30 -3.80 -9.30
N VAL A 298 0.39 -3.96 -8.33
CA VAL A 298 -0.60 -5.06 -8.35
C VAL A 298 -1.47 -5.01 -9.60
N TYR A 299 -2.02 -3.83 -9.93
CA TYR A 299 -2.83 -3.66 -11.13
C TYR A 299 -2.06 -4.01 -12.40
N SER A 300 -0.86 -3.46 -12.56
CA SER A 300 -0.07 -3.57 -13.80
C SER A 300 0.50 -4.96 -14.04
N LYS A 301 0.92 -5.67 -12.99
CA LYS A 301 1.61 -6.97 -13.10
C LYS A 301 0.78 -8.17 -12.63
N GLY A 302 -0.20 -7.97 -11.77
CA GLY A 302 -0.86 -9.05 -11.04
C GLY A 302 -2.28 -9.40 -11.47
N CYS A 303 -2.98 -8.51 -12.18
CA CYS A 303 -4.41 -8.69 -12.45
C CYS A 303 -4.72 -8.80 -13.94
N LYS A 304 -5.63 -9.71 -14.29
CA LYS A 304 -6.38 -9.62 -15.55
C LYS A 304 -7.28 -8.39 -15.50
N LYS A 305 -7.39 -7.68 -16.62
CA LYS A 305 -8.12 -6.40 -16.73
C LYS A 305 -9.64 -6.58 -16.83
N THR A 306 -10.23 -7.28 -15.86
CA THR A 306 -11.69 -7.42 -15.73
C THR A 306 -12.34 -6.08 -15.36
N PRO A 307 -13.66 -5.88 -15.57
CA PRO A 307 -14.36 -4.62 -15.27
C PRO A 307 -14.16 -4.15 -13.82
N TYR A 308 -14.23 -5.09 -12.87
CA TYR A 308 -13.99 -4.80 -11.46
C TYR A 308 -12.57 -4.30 -11.20
N VAL A 309 -11.55 -4.93 -11.80
CA VAL A 309 -10.15 -4.51 -11.64
C VAL A 309 -9.91 -3.14 -12.24
N ILE A 310 -10.50 -2.87 -13.40
CA ILE A 310 -10.45 -1.56 -14.07
C ILE A 310 -11.09 -0.49 -13.18
N HIS A 311 -12.29 -0.74 -12.66
CA HIS A 311 -12.98 0.14 -11.71
C HIS A 311 -12.10 0.45 -10.48
N LYS A 312 -11.48 -0.56 -9.87
CA LYS A 312 -10.56 -0.36 -8.73
C LYS A 312 -9.30 0.43 -9.09
N ALA A 313 -8.74 0.20 -10.28
CA ALA A 313 -7.59 0.96 -10.76
C ALA A 313 -7.94 2.43 -11.03
N CYS A 314 -9.17 2.70 -11.49
CA CYS A 314 -9.70 4.04 -11.66
C CYS A 314 -9.78 4.77 -10.31
N LEU A 315 -10.43 4.14 -9.32
CA LEU A 315 -10.52 4.68 -7.96
C LEU A 315 -9.15 4.89 -7.30
N LEU A 316 -8.21 3.94 -7.50
CA LEU A 316 -6.84 4.07 -7.03
C LEU A 316 -6.17 5.31 -7.62
N SER A 317 -6.26 5.49 -8.94
CA SER A 317 -5.62 6.61 -9.65
C SER A 317 -6.23 7.95 -9.24
N LEU A 318 -7.56 8.02 -9.09
CA LEU A 318 -8.26 9.22 -8.67
C LEU A 318 -7.91 9.62 -7.22
N LYS A 319 -7.91 8.67 -6.30
CA LYS A 319 -7.52 8.91 -4.89
C LYS A 319 -6.06 9.32 -4.77
N ALA A 320 -5.16 8.63 -5.47
CA ALA A 320 -3.75 8.94 -5.47
C ALA A 320 -3.47 10.33 -6.07
N LEU A 321 -4.14 10.68 -7.17
CA LEU A 321 -4.07 12.02 -7.77
C LEU A 321 -4.53 13.10 -6.79
N LYS A 322 -5.64 12.86 -6.08
CA LYS A 322 -6.18 13.80 -5.09
C LYS A 322 -5.23 14.03 -3.92
N GLU A 323 -4.65 12.97 -3.37
CA GLU A 323 -3.81 13.07 -2.16
C GLU A 323 -2.38 13.51 -2.47
N THR A 324 -1.81 13.13 -3.61
CA THR A 324 -0.41 13.41 -3.95
C THR A 324 -0.22 14.61 -4.88
N ASN A 325 -1.27 15.00 -5.62
CA ASN A 325 -1.21 16.02 -6.67
C ASN A 325 -0.13 15.74 -7.75
N ASP A 326 0.29 14.49 -7.92
CA ASP A 326 1.32 14.07 -8.88
C ASP A 326 0.69 13.75 -10.25
N CYS A 327 1.15 14.45 -11.29
CA CYS A 327 0.68 14.31 -12.66
C CYS A 327 0.85 12.89 -13.23
N LYS A 328 1.74 12.05 -12.69
CA LYS A 328 1.86 10.65 -13.16
C LYS A 328 0.54 9.89 -13.03
N TRP A 329 -0.29 10.23 -12.03
CA TRP A 329 -1.59 9.59 -11.81
C TRP A 329 -2.62 9.97 -12.86
N ILE A 330 -2.45 11.11 -13.54
CA ILE A 330 -3.25 11.48 -14.71
C ILE A 330 -2.95 10.52 -15.85
N SER A 331 -1.67 10.26 -16.14
CA SER A 331 -1.26 9.30 -17.17
C SER A 331 -1.80 7.91 -16.88
N ARG A 332 -1.62 7.44 -15.63
CA ARG A 332 -2.14 6.14 -15.17
C ARG A 332 -3.65 6.03 -15.23
N LEU A 333 -4.39 7.09 -14.90
CA LEU A 333 -5.84 7.14 -15.07
C LEU A 333 -6.24 6.95 -16.53
N PHE A 334 -5.53 7.56 -17.47
CA PHE A 334 -5.81 7.37 -18.90
C PHE A 334 -5.45 5.98 -19.40
N GLU A 335 -4.40 5.34 -18.88
CA GLU A 335 -4.13 3.92 -19.15
C GLU A 335 -5.29 3.01 -18.70
N VAL A 336 -5.94 3.33 -17.58
CA VAL A 336 -7.13 2.59 -17.10
C VAL A 336 -8.33 2.83 -18.01
N ILE A 337 -8.56 4.07 -18.44
CA ILE A 337 -9.65 4.40 -19.37
C ILE A 337 -9.47 3.67 -20.70
N GLU A 338 -8.27 3.65 -21.25
CA GLU A 338 -7.94 2.95 -22.49
C GLU A 338 -8.11 1.42 -22.33
N ALA A 339 -7.73 0.86 -21.17
CA ALA A 339 -7.95 -0.55 -20.87
C ALA A 339 -9.44 -0.96 -20.75
N SER A 340 -10.36 0.00 -20.60
CA SER A 340 -11.81 -0.25 -20.59
C SER A 340 -12.45 -0.36 -21.98
N GLU A 341 -11.71 -0.05 -23.05
CA GLU A 341 -12.21 -0.09 -24.43
C GLU A 341 -12.74 -1.47 -24.90
N PRO A 342 -12.06 -2.60 -24.63
CA PRO A 342 -12.43 -3.90 -25.19
C PRO A 342 -13.51 -4.67 -24.41
N GLU A 343 -13.89 -4.22 -23.21
CA GLU A 343 -14.85 -4.87 -22.31
C GLU A 343 -16.30 -4.42 -22.58
N GLU A 344 -17.28 -5.16 -22.03
CA GLU A 344 -18.72 -4.84 -22.09
C GLU A 344 -19.01 -3.39 -21.60
N ASP A 345 -20.15 -2.84 -22.03
CA ASP A 345 -20.59 -1.46 -21.74
C ASP A 345 -20.52 -1.06 -20.25
N ASP A 346 -20.61 -2.04 -19.34
CA ASP A 346 -20.57 -1.86 -17.89
C ASP A 346 -19.23 -1.29 -17.37
N ALA A 347 -18.09 -1.75 -17.90
CA ALA A 347 -16.77 -1.27 -17.44
C ALA A 347 -16.58 0.22 -17.78
N LYS A 348 -17.02 0.60 -18.97
CA LYS A 348 -16.97 1.97 -19.50
C LYS A 348 -17.85 2.90 -18.68
N TYR A 349 -19.07 2.45 -18.35
CA TYR A 349 -19.99 3.18 -17.51
C TYR A 349 -19.42 3.41 -16.11
N LEU A 350 -18.87 2.36 -15.47
CA LEU A 350 -18.29 2.46 -14.13
C LEU A 350 -17.12 3.46 -14.10
N VAL A 351 -16.18 3.35 -15.05
CA VAL A 351 -15.03 4.28 -15.12
C VAL A 351 -15.50 5.71 -15.35
N ALA A 352 -16.45 5.93 -16.27
CA ALA A 352 -17.00 7.25 -16.53
C ALA A 352 -17.67 7.82 -15.27
N ASN A 353 -18.45 7.01 -14.55
CA ASN A 353 -19.10 7.43 -13.31
C ASN A 353 -18.08 7.81 -12.23
N ASP A 354 -17.07 6.97 -12.00
CA ASP A 354 -16.02 7.22 -11.00
C ASP A 354 -15.27 8.52 -11.27
N VAL A 355 -14.88 8.75 -12.53
CA VAL A 355 -14.19 9.98 -12.92
C VAL A 355 -15.06 11.18 -12.58
N LEU A 356 -16.32 11.20 -13.03
CA LEU A 356 -17.22 12.33 -12.84
C LEU A 356 -17.53 12.61 -11.36
N GLU A 357 -17.77 11.57 -10.56
CA GLU A 357 -18.04 11.71 -9.13
C GLU A 357 -16.85 12.31 -8.35
N ASN A 358 -15.62 12.08 -8.82
CA ASN A 358 -14.42 12.54 -8.14
C ASN A 358 -13.88 13.88 -8.66
N LEU A 359 -14.25 14.31 -9.88
CA LEU A 359 -13.73 15.53 -10.51
C LEU A 359 -13.92 16.79 -9.66
N SER A 360 -15.06 16.93 -8.98
CA SER A 360 -15.36 18.10 -8.14
C SER A 360 -14.41 18.24 -6.95
N THR A 361 -13.79 17.14 -6.53
CA THR A 361 -12.88 17.09 -5.37
C THR A 361 -11.41 17.35 -5.72
N LEU A 362 -11.10 17.47 -7.01
CA LEU A 362 -9.74 17.73 -7.50
C LEU A 362 -9.46 19.24 -7.61
N PRO A 363 -8.21 19.68 -7.45
CA PRO A 363 -7.80 21.06 -7.73
C PRO A 363 -8.13 21.48 -9.17
N GLU A 364 -8.48 22.75 -9.40
CA GLU A 364 -9.00 23.24 -10.69
C GLU A 364 -8.09 22.91 -11.88
N ASN A 365 -6.78 23.15 -11.76
CA ASN A 365 -5.80 22.86 -12.80
C ASN A 365 -5.77 21.36 -13.17
N VAL A 366 -5.80 20.48 -12.17
CA VAL A 366 -5.81 19.02 -12.35
C VAL A 366 -7.14 18.56 -12.94
N ARG A 367 -8.26 19.06 -12.38
CA ARG A 367 -9.62 18.79 -12.85
C ARG A 367 -9.76 19.12 -14.33
N ASN A 368 -9.29 20.28 -14.77
CA ASN A 368 -9.37 20.71 -16.16
C ASN A 368 -8.51 19.83 -17.09
N LEU A 369 -7.33 19.38 -16.64
CA LEU A 369 -6.49 18.45 -17.40
C LEU A 369 -7.14 17.06 -17.55
N VAL A 370 -7.66 16.51 -16.45
CA VAL A 370 -8.36 15.22 -16.45
C VAL A 370 -9.59 15.32 -17.35
N LEU A 371 -10.40 16.37 -17.19
CA LEU A 371 -11.61 16.57 -17.99
C LEU A 371 -11.29 16.72 -19.48
N LYS A 372 -10.30 17.54 -19.84
CA LYS A 372 -9.86 17.68 -21.23
C LYS A 372 -9.46 16.33 -21.82
N GLY A 373 -8.60 15.58 -21.11
CA GLY A 373 -8.12 14.28 -21.59
C GLY A 373 -9.23 13.23 -21.68
N PHE A 374 -10.17 13.24 -20.74
CA PHE A 374 -11.34 12.34 -20.71
C PHE A 374 -12.28 12.64 -21.89
N ILE A 375 -12.64 13.91 -22.10
CA ILE A 375 -13.50 14.33 -23.20
C ILE A 375 -12.85 14.09 -24.57
N THR A 376 -11.53 14.27 -24.72
CA THR A 376 -10.84 13.93 -25.98
C THR A 376 -10.86 12.45 -26.32
N ARG A 377 -11.01 11.58 -25.31
CA ARG A 377 -11.10 10.12 -25.46
C ARG A 377 -12.55 9.62 -25.47
N ILE A 378 -13.54 10.52 -25.48
CA ILE A 378 -14.95 10.15 -25.47
C ILE A 378 -15.39 9.35 -26.69
N ASP A 379 -14.63 9.43 -27.80
CA ASP A 379 -14.87 8.59 -28.99
C ASP A 379 -14.71 7.08 -28.69
N LEU A 380 -14.09 6.72 -27.56
CA LEU A 380 -14.04 5.35 -27.02
C LEU A 380 -15.35 4.94 -26.32
N LEU A 381 -16.20 5.91 -25.96
CA LEU A 381 -17.38 5.79 -25.10
C LEU A 381 -18.69 6.16 -25.82
N ASP A 382 -18.61 6.80 -26.99
CA ASP A 382 -19.74 7.45 -27.69
C ASP A 382 -20.72 6.50 -28.40
N ARG A 383 -20.42 5.19 -28.39
CA ARG A 383 -21.30 4.13 -28.92
C ARG A 383 -22.39 3.72 -27.95
N ASN A 384 -22.29 4.14 -26.68
CA ASN A 384 -23.29 3.91 -25.65
C ASN A 384 -23.98 5.23 -25.28
N GLU A 385 -25.28 5.32 -25.54
CA GLU A 385 -26.08 6.52 -25.29
C GLU A 385 -26.22 6.84 -23.79
N GLU A 386 -26.20 5.83 -22.91
CA GLU A 386 -26.25 5.99 -21.46
C GLU A 386 -24.97 6.64 -20.92
N VAL A 387 -23.81 6.27 -21.46
CA VAL A 387 -22.53 6.88 -21.09
C VAL A 387 -22.48 8.35 -21.52
N VAL A 388 -22.98 8.67 -22.71
CA VAL A 388 -23.10 10.08 -23.16
C VAL A 388 -23.97 10.89 -22.20
N ASN A 389 -25.16 10.37 -21.86
CA ASN A 389 -26.06 11.04 -20.91
C ASN A 389 -25.42 11.20 -19.52
N LEU A 390 -24.71 10.17 -19.04
CA LEU A 390 -23.98 10.20 -17.78
C LEU A 390 -22.94 11.31 -17.76
N VAL A 391 -22.14 11.45 -18.82
CA VAL A 391 -21.10 12.49 -18.91
C VAL A 391 -21.72 13.89 -18.96
N ILE A 392 -22.81 14.08 -19.71
CA ILE A 392 -23.53 15.37 -19.73
C ILE A 392 -24.08 15.71 -18.34
N ARG A 393 -24.63 14.72 -17.62
CA ARG A 393 -25.11 14.90 -16.25
C ARG A 393 -23.96 15.26 -15.29
N GLY A 394 -22.81 14.59 -15.40
CA GLY A 394 -21.65 14.93 -14.58
C GLY A 394 -21.10 16.34 -14.86
N LEU A 395 -21.09 16.78 -16.12
CA LEU A 395 -20.75 18.15 -16.48
C LEU A 395 -21.73 19.16 -15.88
N LEU A 396 -23.03 18.87 -15.89
CA LEU A 396 -24.04 19.69 -15.22
C LEU A 396 -23.78 19.81 -13.72
N ASP A 397 -23.45 18.72 -13.04
CA ASP A 397 -23.15 18.73 -11.62
C ASP A 397 -21.87 19.53 -11.31
N LEU A 398 -20.87 19.47 -12.19
CA LEU A 398 -19.69 20.34 -12.11
C LEU A 398 -20.04 21.82 -12.28
N CYS A 399 -20.88 22.17 -13.26
CA CYS A 399 -21.38 23.55 -13.42
C CYS A 399 -22.11 24.05 -12.17
N ARG A 400 -22.82 23.19 -11.44
CA ARG A 400 -23.53 23.58 -10.21
C ARG A 400 -22.61 23.73 -9.01
N THR A 401 -21.62 22.83 -8.89
CA THR A 401 -20.76 22.74 -7.70
C THR A 401 -19.58 23.70 -7.73
N CYS A 402 -19.10 24.09 -8.91
CA CYS A 402 -17.90 24.91 -9.10
C CYS A 402 -18.20 26.40 -9.36
N GLY A 403 -19.39 26.87 -8.94
CA GLY A 403 -19.95 28.18 -9.27
C GLY A 403 -19.03 29.38 -8.97
N HIS A 404 -18.78 30.17 -10.02
CA HIS A 404 -18.06 31.47 -10.10
C HIS A 404 -16.55 31.50 -10.42
N ASP A 405 -15.89 30.36 -10.64
CA ASP A 405 -14.49 30.34 -11.08
C ASP A 405 -14.33 30.47 -12.62
N LYS A 406 -13.17 30.96 -13.08
CA LYS A 406 -12.83 31.29 -14.49
C LYS A 406 -12.83 30.10 -15.49
N GLY A 407 -13.31 28.92 -15.09
CA GLY A 407 -13.37 27.69 -15.90
C GLY A 407 -14.78 27.25 -16.33
N HIS A 408 -15.82 28.02 -16.00
CA HIS A 408 -17.23 27.64 -16.21
C HIS A 408 -17.60 27.39 -17.68
N ASP A 409 -17.10 28.21 -18.60
CA ASP A 409 -17.41 28.13 -20.03
C ASP A 409 -16.88 26.81 -20.64
N LEU A 410 -15.76 26.30 -20.13
CA LEU A 410 -15.13 25.06 -20.60
C LEU A 410 -16.06 23.85 -20.44
N PHE A 411 -16.84 23.79 -19.36
CA PHE A 411 -17.78 22.71 -19.13
C PHE A 411 -18.93 22.74 -20.14
N GLY A 412 -19.42 23.95 -20.46
CA GLY A 412 -20.41 24.18 -21.52
C GLY A 412 -19.90 23.78 -22.90
N ASP A 413 -18.66 24.13 -23.22
CA ASP A 413 -18.01 23.76 -24.47
C ASP A 413 -17.92 22.24 -24.64
N TYR A 414 -17.53 21.53 -23.58
CA TYR A 414 -17.47 20.07 -23.59
C TYR A 414 -18.86 19.43 -23.69
N ALA A 415 -19.85 19.95 -22.97
CA ALA A 415 -21.23 19.48 -23.09
C ALA A 415 -21.76 19.67 -24.52
N ASN A 416 -21.49 20.84 -25.13
CA ASN A 416 -21.88 21.15 -26.50
C ASN A 416 -21.20 20.22 -27.52
N LEU A 417 -19.92 19.90 -27.32
CA LEU A 417 -19.17 18.97 -28.16
C LEU A 417 -19.80 17.57 -28.13
N LEU A 418 -20.09 17.06 -26.93
CA LEU A 418 -20.73 15.75 -26.74
C LEU A 418 -22.11 15.70 -27.37
N TYR A 419 -22.92 16.72 -27.11
CA TYR A 419 -24.25 16.84 -27.68
C TYR A 419 -24.22 16.85 -29.21
N SER A 420 -23.27 17.56 -29.80
CA SER A 420 -23.11 17.62 -31.26
C SER A 420 -22.72 16.26 -31.85
N LYS A 421 -21.83 15.51 -31.19
CA LYS A 421 -21.46 14.14 -31.59
C LYS A 421 -22.64 13.18 -31.47
N TRP A 422 -23.35 13.20 -30.34
CA TRP A 422 -24.55 12.41 -30.12
C TRP A 422 -25.61 12.65 -31.19
N LYS A 423 -25.94 13.92 -31.50
CA LYS A 423 -26.89 14.26 -32.56
C LYS A 423 -26.52 13.63 -33.90
N LYS A 424 -25.23 13.70 -34.27
CA LYS A 424 -24.73 13.09 -35.51
C LYS A 424 -24.90 11.56 -35.50
N HIS A 425 -24.57 10.90 -34.39
CA HIS A 425 -24.68 9.45 -34.26
C HIS A 425 -26.13 8.96 -34.26
N LYS A 426 -27.02 9.71 -33.61
CA LYS A 426 -28.46 9.47 -33.64
C LYS A 426 -29.02 9.57 -35.06
N LEU A 427 -28.67 10.62 -35.81
CA LEU A 427 -29.10 10.76 -37.21
C LEU A 427 -28.59 9.62 -38.10
N CYS A 428 -27.44 9.04 -37.78
CA CYS A 428 -26.88 7.89 -38.48
C CYS A 428 -27.45 6.53 -38.00
N GLY A 429 -28.39 6.52 -37.05
CA GLY A 429 -28.99 5.28 -36.53
C GLY A 429 -28.00 4.37 -35.79
N ARG A 430 -26.95 4.93 -35.18
CA ARG A 430 -25.88 4.16 -34.53
C ARG A 430 -26.21 3.65 -33.12
N TYR A 431 -27.31 4.12 -32.52
CA TYR A 431 -27.74 3.69 -31.19
C TYR A 431 -28.81 2.59 -31.30
N PRO A 432 -28.75 1.55 -30.44
CA PRO A 432 -29.78 0.52 -30.40
C PRO A 432 -31.15 1.14 -30.01
N PRO A 433 -32.26 0.62 -30.57
CA PRO A 433 -33.59 1.22 -30.41
C PRO A 433 -34.22 1.00 -29.02
N GLU A 434 -33.63 0.14 -28.18
CA GLU A 434 -34.12 -0.17 -26.83
C GLU A 434 -33.84 1.02 -25.88
N ASN A 435 -34.84 1.48 -25.12
CA ASN A 435 -34.78 2.64 -24.20
C ASN A 435 -34.47 4.04 -24.80
N GLN A 436 -34.29 4.15 -26.11
CA GLN A 436 -33.89 5.38 -26.81
C GLN A 436 -34.75 6.60 -26.44
N CYS A 437 -36.07 6.47 -26.37
CA CYS A 437 -36.96 7.60 -26.06
C CYS A 437 -36.76 8.19 -24.64
N LYS A 438 -36.35 7.39 -23.65
CA LYS A 438 -36.17 7.85 -22.27
C LYS A 438 -34.82 8.56 -22.13
N ILE A 439 -33.76 7.92 -22.60
CA ILE A 439 -32.39 8.45 -22.55
C ILE A 439 -32.30 9.75 -23.38
N GLU A 440 -32.91 9.77 -24.56
CA GLU A 440 -33.02 10.97 -25.39
C GLU A 440 -33.64 12.14 -24.61
N SER A 441 -34.75 11.89 -23.90
CA SER A 441 -35.42 12.92 -23.10
C SER A 441 -34.54 13.44 -21.96
N GLU A 442 -33.77 12.57 -21.33
CA GLU A 442 -32.84 12.94 -20.26
C GLU A 442 -31.67 13.77 -20.80
N ILE A 443 -31.11 13.40 -21.96
CA ILE A 443 -30.05 14.17 -22.62
C ILE A 443 -30.51 15.60 -22.90
N TYR A 444 -31.70 15.78 -23.49
CA TYR A 444 -32.25 17.12 -23.73
C TYR A 444 -32.46 17.90 -22.43
N SER A 445 -33.01 17.27 -21.39
CA SER A 445 -33.23 17.90 -20.07
C SER A 445 -31.92 18.34 -19.42
N ASN A 446 -30.90 17.49 -19.48
CA ASN A 446 -29.58 17.76 -18.92
C ASN A 446 -28.88 18.88 -19.69
N MET A 447 -28.91 18.86 -21.02
CA MET A 447 -28.33 19.93 -21.86
C MET A 447 -29.01 21.28 -21.65
N LEU A 448 -30.34 21.32 -21.55
CA LEU A 448 -31.08 22.54 -21.18
C LEU A 448 -30.62 23.05 -19.81
N SER A 449 -30.44 22.16 -18.84
CA SER A 449 -29.97 22.52 -17.50
C SER A 449 -28.54 23.04 -17.49
N VAL A 450 -27.64 22.48 -18.32
CA VAL A 450 -26.24 22.95 -18.42
C VAL A 450 -26.23 24.40 -18.87
N PHE A 451 -26.86 24.71 -20.00
CA PHE A 451 -26.82 26.07 -20.54
C PHE A 451 -27.68 27.07 -19.78
N ASP A 452 -28.74 26.62 -19.10
CA ASP A 452 -29.45 27.45 -18.13
C ASP A 452 -28.56 27.83 -16.94
N THR A 453 -27.79 26.87 -16.41
CA THR A 453 -26.82 27.12 -15.33
C THR A 453 -25.70 28.08 -15.77
N LEU A 454 -25.29 27.98 -17.05
CA LEU A 454 -24.31 28.88 -17.67
C LEU A 454 -24.91 30.21 -18.16
N GLN A 455 -26.23 30.38 -18.09
CA GLN A 455 -26.96 31.53 -18.63
C GLN A 455 -26.76 31.75 -20.15
N ASP A 456 -26.42 30.70 -20.91
CA ASP A 456 -26.27 30.74 -22.37
C ASP A 456 -27.63 30.58 -23.07
N LYS A 457 -28.29 31.72 -23.27
CA LYS A 457 -29.62 31.83 -23.88
C LYS A 457 -29.67 31.31 -25.31
N GLU A 458 -28.62 31.50 -26.10
CA GLU A 458 -28.61 31.07 -27.51
C GLU A 458 -28.58 29.55 -27.63
N LYS A 459 -27.76 28.88 -26.81
CA LYS A 459 -27.69 27.43 -26.76
C LYS A 459 -28.98 26.79 -26.25
N VAL A 460 -29.63 27.37 -25.24
CA VAL A 460 -30.95 26.93 -24.77
C VAL A 460 -31.96 26.94 -25.93
N LEU A 461 -32.03 28.03 -26.70
CA LEU A 461 -32.92 28.13 -27.85
C LEU A 461 -32.56 27.15 -28.98
N SER A 462 -31.27 26.86 -29.18
CA SER A 462 -30.84 25.85 -30.15
C SER A 462 -31.35 24.46 -29.77
N ILE A 463 -31.26 24.08 -28.49
CA ILE A 463 -31.73 22.76 -28.02
C ILE A 463 -33.25 22.65 -28.15
N CYS A 464 -33.97 23.71 -27.77
CA CYS A 464 -35.41 23.80 -27.95
C CYS A 464 -35.83 23.58 -29.43
N ARG A 465 -35.11 24.17 -30.39
CA ARG A 465 -35.34 23.92 -31.83
C ARG A 465 -35.08 22.47 -32.22
N ASP A 466 -33.99 21.89 -31.75
CA ASP A 466 -33.64 20.50 -32.04
C ASP A 466 -34.72 19.52 -31.54
N MET A 467 -35.30 19.77 -30.36
CA MET A 467 -36.40 18.98 -29.81
C MET A 467 -37.67 19.04 -30.65
N VAL A 468 -38.03 20.23 -31.16
CA VAL A 468 -39.20 20.40 -32.05
C VAL A 468 -38.97 19.66 -33.36
N ASN A 469 -37.77 19.77 -33.92
CA ASN A 469 -37.42 19.16 -35.19
C ASN A 469 -37.29 17.64 -35.12
N SER A 470 -36.94 17.07 -33.95
CA SER A 470 -36.74 15.64 -33.79
C SER A 470 -38.02 14.84 -33.50
N ASN A 471 -39.21 15.48 -33.45
CA ASN A 471 -40.50 14.84 -33.13
C ASN A 471 -40.45 13.96 -31.86
N MET A 472 -39.68 14.39 -30.86
CA MET A 472 -39.44 13.62 -29.65
C MET A 472 -40.73 13.40 -28.82
N LYS A 473 -40.82 12.26 -28.14
CA LYS A 473 -41.84 12.03 -27.09
C LYS A 473 -41.54 12.89 -25.86
N MET A 474 -42.32 13.96 -25.66
CA MET A 474 -42.23 14.81 -24.48
C MET A 474 -42.58 14.03 -23.20
N THR A 475 -41.66 14.01 -22.23
CA THR A 475 -41.91 13.48 -20.88
C THR A 475 -42.42 14.59 -19.95
N LYS A 476 -43.13 14.23 -18.88
CA LYS A 476 -43.68 15.20 -17.90
C LYS A 476 -42.61 16.07 -17.24
N GLU A 477 -41.44 15.47 -16.95
CA GLU A 477 -40.29 16.19 -16.38
C GLU A 477 -39.73 17.22 -17.35
N LEU A 478 -39.57 16.86 -18.63
CA LEU A 478 -39.08 17.78 -19.65
C LEU A 478 -40.07 18.91 -19.92
N CYS A 479 -41.38 18.64 -19.93
CA CYS A 479 -42.43 19.67 -19.99
C CYS A 479 -42.31 20.65 -18.82
N SER A 480 -42.18 20.14 -17.59
CA SER A 480 -42.05 20.98 -16.39
C SER A 480 -40.79 21.84 -16.45
N LYS A 481 -39.68 21.29 -16.96
CA LYS A 481 -38.41 22.02 -17.14
C LYS A 481 -38.55 23.16 -18.14
N ILE A 482 -39.16 22.92 -19.30
CA ILE A 482 -39.41 23.93 -20.32
C ILE A 482 -40.31 25.04 -19.75
N GLN A 483 -41.33 24.69 -18.97
CA GLN A 483 -42.20 25.65 -18.32
C GLN A 483 -41.44 26.52 -17.30
N THR A 484 -40.55 25.94 -16.50
CA THR A 484 -39.70 26.71 -15.56
C THR A 484 -38.74 27.64 -16.29
N LEU A 485 -38.09 27.17 -17.36
CA LEU A 485 -37.25 28.01 -18.23
C LEU A 485 -38.06 29.17 -18.84
N HIS A 486 -39.29 28.88 -19.25
CA HIS A 486 -40.23 29.88 -19.75
C HIS A 486 -40.63 30.89 -18.67
N THR A 487 -40.73 30.52 -17.39
CA THR A 487 -41.10 31.47 -16.32
C THR A 487 -39.92 32.30 -15.83
N VAL A 488 -38.73 31.71 -15.72
CA VAL A 488 -37.53 32.37 -15.16
C VAL A 488 -36.80 33.24 -16.19
N ASN A 489 -36.69 32.80 -17.45
CA ASN A 489 -35.92 33.53 -18.46
C ASN A 489 -36.76 34.51 -19.30
N LEU A 490 -38.07 34.29 -19.53
CA LEU A 490 -38.89 35.17 -20.41
C LEU A 490 -39.33 36.50 -19.80
N GLU A 491 -39.33 36.69 -18.47
CA GLU A 491 -39.48 38.05 -17.93
C GLU A 491 -38.28 38.94 -18.31
N SER A 492 -37.10 38.35 -18.54
CA SER A 492 -35.90 39.07 -19.03
C SER A 492 -35.84 39.26 -20.55
N PHE A 493 -36.64 38.53 -21.35
CA PHE A 493 -36.70 38.66 -22.82
C PHE A 493 -37.70 39.72 -23.28
N LYS A 494 -38.48 40.33 -22.37
CA LYS A 494 -39.35 41.47 -22.72
C LYS A 494 -38.58 42.77 -22.97
N SER A 495 -37.30 42.85 -22.58
CA SER A 495 -36.50 44.09 -22.64
C SER A 495 -35.48 44.17 -23.78
N GLU A 496 -35.26 43.11 -24.56
CA GLU A 496 -34.38 43.15 -25.75
C GLU A 496 -35.11 42.60 -26.98
N PRO A 497 -34.91 43.19 -28.17
CA PRO A 497 -35.64 42.83 -29.39
C PRO A 497 -35.07 41.53 -29.96
N THR A 498 -35.35 40.41 -29.32
CA THR A 498 -35.08 39.08 -29.86
C THR A 498 -36.13 38.70 -30.91
N SER A 499 -35.65 38.22 -32.06
CA SER A 499 -36.40 38.03 -33.30
C SER A 499 -37.70 37.23 -33.14
N LEU A 500 -38.72 37.58 -33.93
CA LEU A 500 -40.03 36.93 -34.05
C LEU A 500 -39.96 35.38 -34.12
N GLU A 501 -38.86 34.85 -34.65
CA GLU A 501 -38.57 33.41 -34.72
C GLU A 501 -38.43 32.75 -33.35
N GLN A 502 -37.80 33.42 -32.37
CA GLN A 502 -37.58 32.85 -31.03
C GLN A 502 -38.90 32.65 -30.28
N TYR A 503 -39.82 33.61 -30.38
CA TYR A 503 -41.18 33.50 -29.85
C TYR A 503 -41.95 32.36 -30.51
N SER A 504 -41.88 32.21 -31.84
CA SER A 504 -42.62 31.16 -32.54
C SER A 504 -42.14 29.74 -32.22
N VAL A 505 -40.85 29.54 -31.91
CA VAL A 505 -40.31 28.24 -31.46
C VAL A 505 -40.81 27.89 -30.07
N LEU A 506 -40.77 28.85 -29.13
CA LEU A 506 -41.27 28.67 -27.77
C LEU A 506 -42.79 28.45 -27.75
N GLU A 507 -43.53 29.19 -28.57
CA GLU A 507 -44.98 29.04 -28.71
C GLU A 507 -45.35 27.69 -29.34
N ARG A 508 -44.57 27.18 -30.30
CA ARG A 508 -44.70 25.80 -30.81
C ARG A 508 -44.39 24.75 -29.75
N LEU A 509 -43.37 24.94 -28.92
CA LEU A 509 -43.04 24.03 -27.82
C LEU A 509 -44.15 24.01 -26.77
N VAL A 510 -44.63 25.18 -26.35
CA VAL A 510 -45.75 25.31 -25.42
C VAL A 510 -47.02 24.70 -26.02
N SER A 511 -47.29 24.92 -27.30
CA SER A 511 -48.42 24.29 -28.01
C SER A 511 -48.28 22.76 -28.08
N LEU A 512 -47.08 22.22 -28.33
CA LEU A 512 -46.79 20.79 -28.30
C LEU A 512 -46.93 20.18 -26.89
N VAL A 513 -46.57 20.93 -25.85
CA VAL A 513 -46.77 20.54 -24.44
C VAL A 513 -48.25 20.54 -24.08
N LEU A 514 -49.01 21.54 -24.54
CA LEU A 514 -50.44 21.70 -24.28
C LEU A 514 -51.34 20.77 -25.10
N GLN A 515 -50.90 20.28 -26.27
CA GLN A 515 -51.66 19.35 -27.12
C GLN A 515 -51.57 17.88 -26.69
N LYS A 516 -50.68 17.52 -25.75
CA LYS A 516 -50.47 16.14 -25.26
C LYS A 516 -50.90 15.93 -23.81
N HIS A 517 -51.51 16.94 -23.20
CA HIS A 517 -52.38 16.83 -22.03
C HIS A 517 -53.82 17.10 -22.49
#